data_AF-A0A7K4LGW6-F1
#
_entry.id   AF-A0A7K4LGW6-F1
#
_cell.length_a   1.000
_cell.length_b   1.000
_cell.length_c   1.000
_cell.angle_alpha   90.00
_cell.angle_beta   90.00
_cell.angle_gamma   90.00
#
_symmetry.space_group_name_H-M   'P 1'
#
loop_
_entity.id
_entity.type
_entity.pdbx_description
1 polymer ?
#
loop_
_entity_poly.entity_id
_entity_poly.type
_entity_poly.pdbx_seq_one_letter_code
_entity_poly.pdbx_strand_id
1 'polypeptide(L)'
;GEVVNTHGPVEPDKDNIRQEPYTLPQGFTWDALDLGDRGVLKELYTLLNENYVEDDDNMFRFDYSPEFLLWALRPPGWLPQWHCGVRVVSSKKLVGFISAIPATIHIYDTEKKMVEINFLCVHKKLRSKRVAPVLIREITRRVHLEGIFQAVYTAGVVLPKPVGTCRYWHRSLNPRKLIEVKFSHLSRNMTMQRTMKLYRLPEVGASRGCK
;
A
#
# COMPACT_ATOMS: atom_id res chain seq x y z
N GLY A 1 -28.90 -5.45 2.16
CA GLY A 1 -27.49 -5.79 2.45
C GLY A 1 -27.47 -6.73 3.63
N GLU A 2 -26.57 -7.70 3.67
CA GLU A 2 -26.41 -8.59 4.83
C GLU A 2 -26.20 -7.77 6.12
N VAL A 3 -26.99 -8.12 7.14
CA VAL A 3 -26.89 -7.56 8.48
C VAL A 3 -25.85 -8.41 9.21
N VAL A 4 -24.71 -7.80 9.56
CA VAL A 4 -23.68 -8.46 10.37
C VAL A 4 -23.99 -8.21 11.84
N ASN A 5 -24.46 -9.25 12.53
CA ASN A 5 -24.88 -9.15 13.94
C ASN A 5 -23.75 -9.48 14.94
N THR A 6 -22.64 -10.06 14.46
CA THR A 6 -21.52 -10.55 15.28
C THR A 6 -20.18 -10.23 14.63
N HIS A 7 -19.15 -9.99 15.44
CA HIS A 7 -17.77 -9.82 14.98
C HIS A 7 -16.94 -11.07 15.32
N GLY A 8 -16.11 -11.52 14.39
CA GLY A 8 -15.32 -12.73 14.53
C GLY A 8 -14.66 -13.16 13.22
N PRO A 9 -13.82 -14.21 13.26
CA PRO A 9 -13.24 -14.77 12.05
C PRO A 9 -14.32 -15.36 11.14
N VAL A 10 -14.21 -15.11 9.83
CA VAL A 10 -15.14 -15.64 8.81
C VAL A 10 -14.91 -17.15 8.59
N GLU A 11 -13.65 -17.56 8.56
CA GLU A 11 -13.24 -18.95 8.54
C GLU A 11 -12.43 -19.23 9.82
N PRO A 12 -12.56 -20.42 10.43
CA PRO A 12 -11.71 -20.79 11.54
C PRO A 12 -10.24 -20.83 11.11
N ASP A 13 -9.35 -20.57 12.07
CA ASP A 13 -7.90 -20.67 11.87
C ASP A 13 -7.55 -22.08 11.38
N LYS A 14 -6.64 -22.17 10.40
CA LYS A 14 -6.34 -23.43 9.71
C LYS A 14 -5.12 -24.10 10.34
N ASP A 15 -5.27 -25.34 10.77
CA ASP A 15 -4.15 -26.13 11.29
C ASP A 15 -3.20 -26.61 10.17
N ASN A 16 -3.76 -26.90 8.99
CA ASN A 16 -3.02 -27.44 7.86
C ASN A 16 -2.78 -26.36 6.78
N ILE A 17 -1.59 -25.74 6.84
CA ILE A 17 -1.17 -24.72 5.89
C ILE A 17 -0.24 -25.33 4.84
N ARG A 18 -0.44 -24.95 3.58
CA ARG A 18 0.41 -25.37 2.47
C ARG A 18 1.85 -24.89 2.68
N GLN A 19 2.79 -25.83 2.80
CA GLN A 19 4.22 -25.55 3.00
C GLN A 19 4.91 -25.02 1.74
N GLU A 20 4.51 -25.52 0.57
CA GLU A 20 5.09 -25.13 -0.71
C GLU A 20 4.44 -23.85 -1.29
N PRO A 21 5.21 -22.98 -1.97
CA PRO A 21 4.66 -21.82 -2.65
C PRO A 21 3.57 -22.17 -3.67
N TYR A 22 2.68 -21.20 -3.95
CA TYR A 22 1.74 -21.34 -5.06
C TYR A 22 2.46 -21.36 -6.41
N THR A 23 1.94 -22.13 -7.36
CA THR A 23 2.53 -22.20 -8.70
C THR A 23 2.34 -20.88 -9.44
N LEU A 24 3.42 -20.36 -10.01
CA LEU A 24 3.39 -19.23 -10.93
C LEU A 24 3.32 -19.73 -12.39
N PRO A 25 2.81 -18.90 -13.33
CA PRO A 25 2.91 -19.20 -14.74
C PRO A 25 4.37 -19.41 -15.17
N GLN A 26 4.58 -20.19 -16.23
CA GLN A 26 5.92 -20.48 -16.75
C GLN A 26 6.69 -19.18 -17.04
N GLY A 27 7.97 -19.16 -16.65
CA GLY A 27 8.85 -18.00 -16.83
C GLY A 27 8.80 -16.96 -15.72
N PHE A 28 8.05 -17.21 -14.64
CA PHE A 28 8.08 -16.41 -13.42
C PHE A 28 8.57 -17.22 -12.22
N THR A 29 9.19 -16.54 -11.25
CA THR A 29 9.61 -17.10 -9.98
C THR A 29 9.26 -16.17 -8.84
N TRP A 30 9.02 -16.76 -7.66
CA TRP A 30 8.91 -16.01 -6.42
C TRP A 30 10.26 -15.47 -6.00
N ASP A 31 10.22 -14.34 -5.31
CA ASP A 31 11.35 -13.75 -4.62
C ASP A 31 10.90 -13.25 -3.23
N ALA A 32 11.80 -13.27 -2.26
CA ALA A 32 11.63 -12.62 -0.97
C ALA A 32 12.65 -11.49 -0.93
N LEU A 33 12.16 -10.26 -1.14
CA LEU A 33 13.04 -9.13 -1.39
C LEU A 33 13.84 -8.78 -0.13
N ASP A 34 15.16 -8.89 -0.20
CA ASP A 34 16.03 -8.29 0.81
C ASP A 34 16.19 -6.80 0.56
N LEU A 35 15.36 -6.00 1.23
CA LEU A 35 15.43 -4.54 1.15
C LEU A 35 16.71 -3.94 1.78
N GLY A 36 17.58 -4.77 2.38
CA GLY A 36 18.89 -4.36 2.87
C GLY A 36 19.90 -4.19 1.73
N ASP A 37 19.67 -4.90 0.62
CA ASP A 37 20.38 -4.67 -0.63
C ASP A 37 19.84 -3.41 -1.32
N ARG A 38 20.71 -2.42 -1.49
CA ARG A 38 20.40 -1.17 -2.19
C ARG A 38 19.96 -1.39 -3.63
N GLY A 39 20.44 -2.46 -4.28
CA GLY A 39 20.01 -2.87 -5.61
C GLY A 39 18.55 -3.29 -5.62
N VAL A 40 18.16 -4.20 -4.71
CA VAL A 40 16.78 -4.69 -4.59
C VAL A 40 15.81 -3.58 -4.19
N LEU A 41 16.21 -2.72 -3.25
CA LEU A 41 15.41 -1.56 -2.86
C LEU A 41 15.17 -0.60 -4.04
N LYS A 42 16.20 -0.36 -4.86
CA LYS A 42 16.08 0.46 -6.07
C LYS A 42 15.15 -0.19 -7.10
N GLU A 43 15.20 -1.50 -7.26
CA GLU A 43 14.27 -2.22 -8.14
C GLU A 43 12.82 -2.09 -7.68
N LEU A 44 12.57 -2.22 -6.37
CA LEU A 44 11.23 -2.02 -5.80
C LEU A 44 10.75 -0.59 -6.01
N TYR A 45 11.61 0.40 -5.73
CA TYR A 45 11.33 1.81 -6.01
C TYR A 45 10.93 2.01 -7.48
N THR A 46 11.72 1.49 -8.43
CA THR A 46 11.43 1.62 -9.86
C THR A 46 10.11 0.94 -10.23
N LEU A 47 9.83 -0.26 -9.71
CA LEU A 47 8.56 -0.94 -9.96
C LEU A 47 7.39 -0.07 -9.51
N LEU A 48 7.43 0.46 -8.28
CA LEU A 48 6.36 1.27 -7.71
C LEU A 48 6.20 2.60 -8.46
N ASN A 49 7.28 3.33 -8.70
CA ASN A 49 7.22 4.62 -9.39
C ASN A 49 6.62 4.49 -10.81
N GLU A 50 6.95 3.42 -11.53
CA GLU A 50 6.48 3.21 -12.91
C GLU A 50 5.08 2.56 -13.01
N ASN A 51 4.66 1.80 -11.99
CA ASN A 51 3.51 0.90 -12.09
C ASN A 51 2.52 0.95 -10.92
N TYR A 52 2.78 1.73 -9.87
CA TYR A 52 1.85 1.87 -8.74
C TYR A 52 0.76 2.91 -9.02
N VAL A 53 -0.15 3.06 -8.06
CA VAL A 53 -1.40 3.84 -8.15
C VAL A 53 -1.21 5.15 -8.94
N GLU A 54 -2.04 5.29 -9.96
CA GLU A 54 -2.19 6.51 -10.76
C GLU A 54 -3.51 7.16 -10.33
N ASP A 55 -3.57 8.48 -10.35
CA ASP A 55 -4.86 9.18 -10.29
C ASP A 55 -5.69 8.88 -11.56
N ASP A 56 -7.00 9.11 -11.48
CA ASP A 56 -7.94 8.77 -12.57
C ASP A 56 -7.58 9.47 -13.91
N ASP A 57 -6.88 10.62 -13.83
CA ASP A 57 -6.41 11.40 -14.97
C ASP A 57 -4.94 11.12 -15.37
N ASN A 58 -4.25 10.21 -14.67
CA ASN A 58 -2.81 9.91 -14.83
C ASN A 58 -1.87 11.13 -14.74
N MET A 59 -2.27 12.20 -14.05
CA MET A 59 -1.44 13.40 -13.86
C MET A 59 -0.42 13.23 -12.72
N PHE A 60 -0.69 12.37 -11.75
CA PHE A 60 0.13 12.18 -10.55
C PHE A 60 0.39 10.69 -10.26
N ARG A 61 1.62 10.41 -9.83
CA ARG A 61 2.04 9.10 -9.33
C ARG A 61 2.70 9.26 -7.98
N PHE A 62 2.56 8.24 -7.15
CA PHE A 62 3.29 8.19 -5.89
C PHE A 62 4.78 7.93 -6.14
N ASP A 63 5.60 8.87 -5.69
CA ASP A 63 7.05 8.77 -5.69
C ASP A 63 7.54 8.42 -4.27
N TYR A 64 7.38 7.16 -3.88
CA TYR A 64 7.82 6.69 -2.56
C TYR A 64 9.34 6.57 -2.54
N SER A 65 10.03 7.45 -1.82
CA SER A 65 11.49 7.39 -1.69
C SER A 65 11.98 6.03 -1.14
N PRO A 66 13.19 5.58 -1.50
CA PRO A 66 13.81 4.39 -0.91
C PRO A 66 13.83 4.40 0.62
N GLU A 67 14.09 5.55 1.23
CA GLU A 67 14.12 5.75 2.68
C GLU A 67 12.74 5.54 3.30
N PHE A 68 11.68 6.06 2.64
CA PHE A 68 10.31 5.83 3.06
C PHE A 68 9.93 4.36 2.96
N LEU A 69 10.30 3.68 1.87
CA LEU A 69 10.01 2.26 1.70
C LEU A 69 10.69 1.41 2.78
N LEU A 70 11.95 1.71 3.12
CA LEU A 70 12.64 1.05 4.23
C LEU A 70 11.92 1.27 5.56
N TRP A 71 11.55 2.51 5.87
CA TRP A 71 10.84 2.85 7.09
C TRP A 71 9.48 2.15 7.19
N ALA A 72 8.70 2.17 6.11
CA ALA A 72 7.36 1.60 6.06
C ALA A 72 7.35 0.06 6.08
N LEU A 73 8.34 -0.58 5.44
CA LEU A 73 8.37 -2.04 5.26
C LEU A 73 9.16 -2.79 6.34
N ARG A 74 9.90 -2.09 7.20
CA ARG A 74 10.70 -2.68 8.29
C ARG A 74 10.34 -2.16 9.69
N PRO A 75 9.06 -2.13 10.09
CA PRO A 75 8.71 -1.85 11.48
C PRO A 75 9.12 -3.01 12.40
N PRO A 76 9.27 -2.81 13.72
CA PRO A 76 9.63 -3.88 14.65
C PRO A 76 8.73 -5.14 14.48
N GLY A 77 9.37 -6.31 14.39
CA GLY A 77 8.67 -7.59 14.18
C GLY A 77 8.37 -7.94 12.71
N TRP A 78 8.82 -7.13 11.74
CA TRP A 78 8.74 -7.49 10.33
C TRP A 78 9.51 -8.77 10.01
N LEU A 79 9.06 -9.48 8.98
CA LEU A 79 9.67 -10.74 8.54
C LEU A 79 10.05 -10.66 7.04
N PRO A 80 11.26 -11.08 6.63
CA PRO A 80 11.71 -10.98 5.23
C PRO A 80 10.80 -11.69 4.22
N GLN A 81 10.22 -12.83 4.60
CA GLN A 81 9.30 -13.58 3.75
C GLN A 81 8.01 -12.79 3.43
N TRP A 82 7.66 -11.78 4.21
CA TRP A 82 6.49 -10.94 3.95
C TRP A 82 6.72 -9.88 2.86
N HIS A 83 7.94 -9.71 2.38
CA HIS A 83 8.26 -8.88 1.22
C HIS A 83 8.23 -9.73 -0.06
N CYS A 84 7.03 -10.07 -0.51
CA CYS A 84 6.81 -11.04 -1.58
C CYS A 84 6.91 -10.38 -2.97
N GLY A 85 7.90 -10.81 -3.75
CA GLY A 85 8.12 -10.37 -5.13
C GLY A 85 7.90 -11.46 -6.17
N VAL A 86 7.65 -11.05 -7.40
CA VAL A 86 7.62 -11.90 -8.59
C VAL A 86 8.64 -11.39 -9.59
N ARG A 87 9.53 -12.28 -10.05
CA ARG A 87 10.54 -11.99 -11.07
C ARG A 87 10.31 -12.80 -12.33
N VAL A 88 10.72 -12.24 -13.47
CA VAL A 88 10.84 -12.98 -14.72
C VAL A 88 12.13 -13.82 -14.68
N VAL A 89 12.06 -15.11 -14.95
CA VAL A 89 13.21 -16.04 -14.85
C VAL A 89 14.33 -15.66 -15.81
N SER A 90 14.00 -15.32 -17.07
CA SER A 90 15.00 -15.05 -18.11
C SER A 90 15.76 -13.74 -17.90
N SER A 91 15.10 -12.69 -17.40
CA SER A 91 15.69 -11.35 -17.24
C SER A 91 15.99 -10.97 -15.79
N LYS A 92 15.54 -11.78 -14.82
CA LYS A 92 15.55 -11.49 -13.38
C LYS A 92 14.81 -10.20 -12.98
N LYS A 93 14.07 -9.57 -13.92
CA LYS A 93 13.36 -8.32 -13.68
C LYS A 93 12.21 -8.51 -12.69
N LEU A 94 12.13 -7.64 -11.69
CA LEU A 94 11.00 -7.55 -10.76
C LEU A 94 9.75 -7.02 -11.49
N VAL A 95 8.65 -7.75 -11.40
CA VAL A 95 7.40 -7.46 -12.13
C VAL A 95 6.14 -7.50 -11.27
N GLY A 96 6.26 -7.90 -10.02
CA GLY A 96 5.17 -7.85 -9.03
C GLY A 96 5.72 -7.79 -7.63
N PHE A 97 4.98 -7.13 -6.74
CA PHE A 97 5.32 -6.99 -5.33
C PHE A 97 4.05 -6.90 -4.49
N ILE A 98 4.08 -7.46 -3.29
CA ILE A 98 3.11 -7.25 -2.22
C ILE A 98 3.85 -7.36 -0.88
N SER A 99 3.47 -6.55 0.09
CA SER A 99 4.07 -6.57 1.42
C SER A 99 3.06 -6.86 2.51
N ALA A 100 3.54 -7.46 3.59
CA ALA A 100 2.84 -7.54 4.87
C ALA A 100 3.76 -7.03 5.99
N ILE A 101 3.20 -6.32 6.96
CA ILE A 101 3.89 -5.89 8.19
C ILE A 101 3.05 -6.28 9.41
N PRO A 102 3.64 -6.53 10.58
CA PRO A 102 2.87 -6.89 11.77
C PRO A 102 2.04 -5.69 12.26
N ALA A 103 0.80 -5.96 12.67
CA ALA A 103 -0.08 -4.96 13.26
C ALA A 103 -0.89 -5.59 14.40
N THR A 104 -1.02 -4.87 15.50
CA THR A 104 -1.95 -5.25 16.58
C THR A 104 -3.12 -4.28 16.52
N ILE A 105 -4.31 -4.81 16.23
CA ILE A 105 -5.50 -4.00 15.92
C ILE A 105 -6.58 -4.28 16.95
N HIS A 106 -7.15 -3.20 17.49
CA HIS A 106 -8.36 -3.27 18.31
C HIS A 106 -9.60 -3.27 17.43
N ILE A 107 -10.37 -4.36 17.51
CA ILE A 107 -11.65 -4.53 16.87
C ILE A 107 -12.71 -4.57 17.98
N TYR A 108 -13.40 -3.45 18.18
CA TYR A 108 -14.30 -3.26 19.33
C TYR A 108 -13.55 -3.55 20.64
N ASP A 109 -13.98 -4.56 21.39
CA ASP A 109 -13.41 -4.96 22.68
C ASP A 109 -12.31 -6.02 22.57
N THR A 110 -11.95 -6.43 21.34
CA THR A 110 -10.94 -7.48 21.10
C THR A 110 -9.67 -6.89 20.50
N GLU A 111 -8.54 -7.14 21.15
CA GLU A 111 -7.22 -6.92 20.55
C GLU A 111 -6.80 -8.15 19.74
N LYS A 112 -6.40 -7.95 18.48
CA LYS A 112 -6.00 -9.06 17.59
C LYS A 112 -4.70 -8.74 16.89
N LYS A 113 -3.74 -9.67 16.99
CA LYS A 113 -2.52 -9.66 16.18
C LYS A 113 -2.86 -10.10 14.76
N MET A 114 -2.47 -9.28 13.79
CA MET A 114 -2.67 -9.52 12.37
C MET A 114 -1.56 -8.88 11.56
N VAL A 115 -1.71 -8.85 10.25
CA VAL A 115 -0.80 -8.11 9.36
C VAL A 115 -1.51 -6.96 8.65
N GLU A 116 -0.81 -5.87 8.40
CA GLU A 116 -1.22 -4.86 7.44
C GLU A 116 -0.61 -5.17 6.07
N ILE A 117 -1.46 -5.26 5.06
CA ILE A 117 -1.06 -5.48 3.67
C ILE A 117 -0.97 -4.15 2.95
N ASN A 118 0.15 -3.90 2.28
CA ASN A 118 0.36 -2.69 1.51
C ASN A 118 1.24 -2.95 0.27
N PHE A 119 1.35 -1.95 -0.61
CA PHE A 119 2.22 -1.94 -1.79
C PHE A 119 1.98 -3.08 -2.79
N LEU A 120 0.74 -3.56 -2.92
CA LEU A 120 0.38 -4.49 -3.99
C LEU A 120 0.55 -3.81 -5.35
N CYS A 121 1.60 -4.20 -6.08
CA CYS A 121 1.93 -3.66 -7.40
C CYS A 121 2.17 -4.80 -8.38
N VAL A 122 1.57 -4.67 -9.57
CA VAL A 122 1.87 -5.55 -10.71
C VAL A 122 2.23 -4.66 -11.89
N HIS A 123 3.32 -5.00 -12.56
CA HIS A 123 3.77 -4.31 -13.76
C HIS A 123 2.62 -4.18 -14.78
N LYS A 124 2.44 -3.00 -15.37
CA LYS A 124 1.26 -2.66 -16.19
C LYS A 124 0.92 -3.71 -17.26
N LYS A 125 1.94 -4.18 -17.98
CA LYS A 125 1.83 -5.23 -19.02
C LYS A 125 1.31 -6.59 -18.54
N LEU A 126 1.32 -6.87 -17.24
CA LEU A 126 0.92 -8.15 -16.65
C LEU A 126 -0.41 -8.08 -15.88
N ARG A 127 -1.03 -6.90 -15.76
CA ARG A 127 -2.28 -6.71 -14.99
C ARG A 127 -3.44 -7.59 -15.51
N SER A 128 -3.52 -7.82 -16.82
CA SER A 128 -4.53 -8.69 -17.44
C SER A 128 -4.29 -10.19 -17.21
N LYS A 129 -3.11 -10.60 -16.73
CA LYS A 129 -2.73 -12.01 -16.56
C LYS A 129 -3.07 -12.60 -15.19
N ARG A 130 -3.92 -11.93 -14.39
CA ARG A 130 -4.36 -12.39 -13.06
C ARG A 130 -3.20 -12.71 -12.09
N VAL A 131 -2.09 -11.96 -12.18
CA VAL A 131 -0.93 -12.11 -11.28
C VAL A 131 -1.26 -11.66 -9.85
N ALA A 132 -2.04 -10.59 -9.69
CA ALA A 132 -2.41 -10.04 -8.38
C ALA A 132 -3.13 -11.06 -7.46
N PRO A 133 -4.15 -11.82 -7.92
CA PRO A 133 -4.74 -12.89 -7.12
C PRO A 133 -3.74 -13.96 -6.65
N VAL A 134 -2.73 -14.28 -7.46
CA VAL A 134 -1.70 -15.28 -7.11
C VAL A 134 -0.75 -14.71 -6.06
N LEU A 135 -0.35 -13.44 -6.19
CA LEU A 135 0.41 -12.70 -5.17
C LEU A 135 -0.32 -12.67 -3.82
N ILE A 136 -1.63 -12.36 -3.84
CA ILE A 136 -2.46 -12.33 -2.62
C ILE A 136 -2.48 -13.72 -1.95
N ARG A 137 -2.69 -14.79 -2.72
CA ARG A 137 -2.67 -16.16 -2.17
C ARG A 137 -1.32 -16.54 -1.56
N GLU A 138 -0.23 -16.14 -2.20
CA GLU A 138 1.11 -16.45 -1.69
C GLU A 138 1.43 -15.65 -0.42
N ILE A 139 1.13 -14.35 -0.36
CA ILE A 139 1.35 -13.59 0.88
C ILE A 139 0.45 -14.11 2.01
N THR A 140 -0.80 -14.47 1.73
CA THR A 140 -1.69 -15.11 2.72
C THR A 140 -1.10 -16.41 3.25
N ARG A 141 -0.54 -17.26 2.37
CA ARG A 141 0.15 -18.49 2.79
C ARG A 141 1.33 -18.21 3.71
N ARG A 142 2.20 -17.25 3.33
CA ARG A 142 3.37 -16.87 4.14
C ARG A 142 2.99 -16.28 5.49
N VAL A 143 1.87 -15.57 5.58
CA VAL A 143 1.34 -15.03 6.84
C VAL A 143 0.72 -16.14 7.70
N HIS A 144 -0.04 -17.05 7.09
CA HIS A 144 -0.61 -18.20 7.79
C HIS A 144 0.46 -19.10 8.39
N LEU A 145 1.59 -19.32 7.70
CA LEU A 145 2.72 -20.11 8.23
C LEU A 145 3.29 -19.55 9.55
N GLU A 146 3.10 -18.26 9.82
CA GLU A 146 3.50 -17.61 11.08
C GLU A 146 2.37 -17.66 12.14
N GLY A 147 1.30 -18.41 11.90
CA GLY A 147 0.15 -18.54 12.81
C GLY A 147 -0.77 -17.32 12.83
N ILE A 148 -0.69 -16.45 11.82
CA ILE A 148 -1.56 -15.26 11.70
C ILE A 148 -2.59 -15.50 10.61
N PHE A 149 -3.87 -15.27 10.89
CA PHE A 149 -4.98 -15.62 9.98
C PHE A 149 -5.87 -14.43 9.60
N GLN A 150 -5.49 -13.23 10.02
CA GLN A 150 -6.21 -12.00 9.71
C GLN A 150 -5.25 -10.98 9.10
N ALA A 151 -5.81 -10.09 8.29
CA ALA A 151 -5.08 -8.99 7.71
C ALA A 151 -5.99 -7.76 7.55
N VAL A 152 -5.41 -6.57 7.64
CA VAL A 152 -6.05 -5.31 7.26
C VAL A 152 -5.41 -4.79 5.97
N TYR A 153 -6.22 -4.18 5.12
CA TYR A 153 -5.73 -3.51 3.92
C TYR A 153 -6.67 -2.36 3.56
N THR A 154 -6.14 -1.39 2.82
CA THR A 154 -6.91 -0.26 2.28
C THR A 154 -6.76 -0.20 0.78
N ALA A 155 -7.83 0.18 0.08
CA ALA A 155 -7.81 0.37 -1.37
C ALA A 155 -8.64 1.59 -1.75
N GLY A 156 -8.24 2.28 -2.82
CA GLY A 156 -9.04 3.35 -3.43
C GLY A 156 -10.23 2.84 -4.25
N VAL A 157 -10.24 1.55 -4.58
CA VAL A 157 -11.34 0.87 -5.26
C VAL A 157 -12.22 0.12 -4.28
N VAL A 158 -13.53 0.04 -4.57
CA VAL A 158 -14.48 -0.69 -3.72
C VAL A 158 -14.33 -2.20 -3.97
N LEU A 159 -13.83 -2.93 -2.98
CA LEU A 159 -13.77 -4.39 -2.96
C LEU A 159 -14.85 -4.94 -2.00
N PRO A 160 -15.61 -5.99 -2.36
CA PRO A 160 -16.65 -6.55 -1.49
C PRO A 160 -16.07 -7.16 -0.20
N LYS A 161 -16.48 -6.78 1.01
CA LYS A 161 -17.22 -5.58 1.44
C LYS A 161 -16.35 -4.82 2.45
N PRO A 162 -16.15 -3.49 2.33
CA PRO A 162 -15.30 -2.74 3.25
C PRO A 162 -15.97 -2.61 4.63
N VAL A 163 -15.16 -2.66 5.69
CA VAL A 163 -15.60 -2.40 7.07
C VAL A 163 -15.83 -0.91 7.35
N GLY A 164 -15.15 -0.03 6.60
CA GLY A 164 -15.28 1.41 6.71
C GLY A 164 -14.83 2.10 5.43
N THR A 165 -15.36 3.30 5.20
CA THR A 165 -14.97 4.16 4.09
C THR A 165 -14.69 5.56 4.62
N CYS A 166 -13.60 6.15 4.17
CA CYS A 166 -13.19 7.51 4.54
C CYS A 166 -12.91 8.31 3.26
N ARG A 167 -13.11 9.62 3.34
CA ARG A 167 -12.84 10.53 2.23
C ARG A 167 -11.47 11.20 2.44
N TYR A 168 -10.66 11.25 1.38
CA TYR A 168 -9.45 12.09 1.38
C TYR A 168 -9.84 13.57 1.43
N TRP A 169 -9.15 14.32 2.29
CA TRP A 169 -9.25 15.77 2.38
C TRP A 169 -7.88 16.38 2.12
N HIS A 170 -7.86 17.49 1.38
CA HIS A 170 -6.64 18.20 1.04
C HIS A 170 -6.66 19.62 1.60
N ARG A 171 -5.54 20.07 2.17
CA ARG A 171 -5.33 21.46 2.58
C ARG A 171 -4.23 22.08 1.72
N SER A 172 -4.57 23.08 0.93
CA SER A 172 -3.61 23.75 0.06
C SER A 172 -2.59 24.54 0.88
N LEU A 173 -1.32 24.10 0.86
CA LEU A 173 -0.20 24.81 1.50
C LEU A 173 0.49 25.77 0.51
N ASN A 174 0.60 25.35 -0.76
CA ASN A 174 1.11 26.19 -1.84
C ASN A 174 0.09 26.24 -3.00
N PRO A 175 -0.97 27.05 -2.88
CA PRO A 175 -2.03 27.11 -3.89
C PRO A 175 -1.52 27.43 -5.29
N ARG A 176 -0.50 28.29 -5.41
CA ARG A 176 0.09 28.67 -6.69
C ARG A 176 0.64 27.44 -7.43
N LYS A 177 1.50 26.66 -6.77
CA LYS A 177 2.07 25.45 -7.36
C LYS A 177 0.98 24.40 -7.66
N LEU A 178 0.04 24.20 -6.74
CA LEU A 178 -1.03 23.20 -6.91
C LEU A 178 -1.92 23.50 -8.12
N ILE A 179 -2.20 24.78 -8.40
CA ILE A 179 -2.97 25.19 -9.57
C ILE A 179 -2.12 25.09 -10.84
N GLU A 180 -0.85 25.46 -10.79
CA GLU A 180 0.11 25.37 -11.91
C GLU A 180 0.25 23.93 -12.43
N VAL A 181 0.38 22.96 -11.52
CA VAL A 181 0.45 21.52 -11.87
C VAL A 181 -0.92 20.87 -12.07
N LYS A 182 -2.01 21.65 -12.04
CA LYS A 182 -3.40 21.19 -12.19
C LYS A 182 -3.88 20.18 -11.14
N PHE A 183 -3.24 20.11 -9.98
CA PHE A 183 -3.77 19.37 -8.82
C PHE A 183 -5.03 20.04 -8.24
N SER A 184 -5.14 21.36 -8.39
CA SER A 184 -6.29 22.15 -7.91
C SER A 184 -6.70 23.17 -8.96
N HIS A 185 -7.90 23.73 -8.81
CA HIS A 185 -8.41 24.77 -9.70
C HIS A 185 -8.83 26.03 -8.94
N LEU A 186 -8.79 27.17 -9.60
CA LEU A 186 -9.42 28.38 -9.09
C LEU A 186 -10.94 28.21 -9.11
N SER A 187 -11.59 28.43 -7.97
CA SER A 187 -13.03 28.44 -7.90
C SER A 187 -13.61 29.68 -8.61
N ARG A 188 -14.90 29.63 -8.96
CA ARG A 188 -15.60 30.75 -9.59
C ARG A 188 -15.42 32.02 -8.77
N ASN A 189 -15.10 33.13 -9.43
CA ASN A 189 -14.88 34.46 -8.83
C ASN A 189 -13.67 34.57 -7.88
N MET A 190 -12.76 33.58 -7.85
CA MET A 190 -11.51 33.66 -7.11
C MET A 190 -10.32 34.02 -8.01
N THR A 191 -9.48 34.92 -7.52
CA THR A 191 -8.17 35.20 -8.13
C THR A 191 -7.07 34.42 -7.42
N MET A 192 -5.91 34.27 -8.07
CA MET A 192 -4.74 33.63 -7.45
C MET A 192 -4.35 34.33 -6.13
N GLN A 193 -4.32 35.67 -6.13
CA GLN A 193 -3.98 36.46 -4.93
C GLN A 193 -4.97 36.23 -3.78
N ARG A 194 -6.28 36.21 -4.06
CA ARG A 194 -7.31 35.93 -3.04
C ARG A 194 -7.17 34.51 -2.48
N THR A 195 -6.89 33.54 -3.35
CA THR A 195 -6.69 32.14 -2.95
C THR A 195 -5.46 31.98 -2.06
N MET A 196 -4.33 32.61 -2.42
CA MET A 196 -3.13 32.61 -1.59
C MET A 196 -3.37 33.26 -0.22
N LYS A 197 -4.10 34.39 -0.17
CA LYS A 197 -4.46 35.04 1.10
C LYS A 197 -5.34 34.14 1.97
N LEU A 198 -6.31 33.46 1.37
CA LEU A 198 -7.24 32.56 2.06
C LEU A 198 -6.53 31.36 2.72
N TYR A 199 -5.50 30.82 2.07
CA TYR A 199 -4.76 29.64 2.56
C TYR A 199 -3.47 29.97 3.33
N ARG A 200 -3.17 31.25 3.56
CA ARG A 200 -1.95 31.66 4.26
C ARG A 200 -1.91 31.09 5.68
N LEU A 201 -0.75 30.55 6.06
CA LEU A 201 -0.45 30.06 7.40
C LEU A 201 0.58 30.98 8.09
N PRO A 202 0.64 31.00 9.43
CA PRO A 202 1.74 31.60 10.18
C PRO A 202 3.08 30.92 9.86
N GLU A 203 4.19 31.66 9.97
CA GLU A 203 5.54 31.11 9.76
C GLU A 203 6.05 30.29 10.95
N VAL A 204 5.51 30.56 12.14
CA VAL A 204 5.91 29.89 13.39
C VAL A 204 4.68 29.24 14.01
N GLY A 205 4.88 28.06 14.60
CA GLY A 205 3.85 27.35 15.35
C GLY A 205 3.29 28.21 16.48
N ALA A 206 1.97 28.23 16.63
CA ALA A 206 1.30 29.02 17.67
C ALA A 206 1.41 28.40 19.08
N SER A 207 1.74 27.11 19.16
CA SER A 207 1.85 26.36 20.41
C SER A 207 3.21 26.56 21.08
N ARG A 208 3.20 27.12 22.30
CA ARG A 208 4.41 27.31 23.13
C ARG A 208 5.07 25.95 23.39
N GLY A 209 6.37 25.85 23.13
CA GLY A 209 7.17 24.65 23.37
C GLY A 209 7.46 23.80 22.13
N CYS A 210 6.75 24.02 21.02
CA CYS A 210 7.17 23.50 19.71
C CYS A 210 8.12 24.53 19.07
N LYS A 211 9.43 24.32 19.22
CA LYS A 211 10.44 25.00 18.40
C LYS A 211 10.62 24.27 17.09
#